data_AF-A0A3M1S0A2-F1
#
_entry.id   AF-A0A3M1S0A2-F1
#
_cell.length_a   1.000
_cell.length_b   1.000
_cell.length_c   1.000
_cell.angle_alpha   90.00
_cell.angle_beta   90.00
_cell.angle_gamma   90.00
#
_symmetry.space_group_name_H-M   'P 1'
#
loop_
_entity.id
_entity.type
_entity.pdbx_description
1 polymer ?
#
loop_
_entity_poly.entity_id
_entity_poly.type
_entity_poly.pdbx_seq_one_letter_code
_entity_poly.pdbx_strand_id
1 'polypeptide(L)' 'MSTRQIIDAFSDWAAAGRRLALATVFATEGSTYTKAGHRIVIADNGDYRGLVSGGCLEGDLAEHALNVMR' A
#
# COMPACT_ATOMS: atom_id res chain seq x y z
N MET A 1 7.56 10.55 -0.08
CA MET A 1 6.99 10.02 1.18
C MET A 1 8.05 9.13 1.83
N SER A 2 8.29 9.25 3.14
CA SER A 2 9.38 8.50 3.80
C SER A 2 8.92 7.07 4.12
N THR A 3 9.77 6.07 3.88
CA THR A 3 9.56 4.67 4.29
C THR A 3 9.12 4.55 5.75
N ARG A 4 9.56 5.48 6.61
CA ARG A 4 9.18 5.55 8.01
C ARG A 4 7.66 5.64 8.22
N GLN A 5 6.95 6.41 7.40
CA GLN A 5 5.50 6.59 7.53
C GLN A 5 4.73 5.28 7.26
N ILE A 6 5.27 4.42 6.39
CA ILE A 6 4.69 3.09 6.12
C ILE A 6 4.92 2.17 7.33
N ILE A 7 6.13 2.21 7.91
CA ILE A 7 6.48 1.41 9.09
C ILE A 7 5.64 1.82 10.30
N ASP A 8 5.48 3.13 10.54
CA ASP A 8 4.71 3.66 11.66
C ASP A 8 3.23 3.22 11.52
N ALA A 9 2.64 3.41 10.33
CA ALA A 9 1.25 2.98 10.07
C ALA A 9 1.05 1.47 10.18
N PHE A 10 2.01 0.68 9.67
CA PHE A 10 1.99 -0.77 9.82
C PHE A 10 2.00 -1.16 11.30
N SER A 11 2.88 -0.54 12.11
CA SER A 11 3.01 -0.82 13.53
C SER A 11 1.72 -0.50 14.29
N ASP A 12 1.14 0.67 14.03
CA ASP A 12 -0.10 1.13 14.67
C ASP A 12 -1.28 0.21 14.33
N TRP A 13 -1.45 -0.14 13.05
CA TRP A 13 -2.57 -0.98 12.63
C TRP A 13 -2.40 -2.45 13.01
N ALA A 14 -1.17 -2.96 12.99
CA ALA A 14 -0.88 -4.30 13.49
C ALA A 14 -1.18 -4.40 14.99
N ALA A 15 -0.79 -3.39 15.78
CA ALA A 15 -1.11 -3.31 17.21
C ALA A 15 -2.62 -3.25 17.47
N ALA A 16 -3.39 -2.65 16.55
CA ALA A 16 -4.84 -2.63 16.58
C ALA A 16 -5.50 -3.95 16.10
N GLY A 17 -4.72 -5.00 15.81
CA GLY A 17 -5.22 -6.31 15.39
C GLY A 17 -5.78 -6.35 13.97
N ARG A 18 -5.45 -5.37 13.14
CA ARG A 18 -5.96 -5.27 11.77
C ARG A 18 -5.20 -6.20 10.83
N ARG A 19 -5.88 -6.75 9.83
CA ARG A 19 -5.18 -7.44 8.73
C ARG A 19 -4.62 -6.41 7.76
N LEU A 20 -3.40 -6.67 7.30
CA LEU A 20 -2.61 -5.75 6.50
C LEU A 20 -2.03 -6.45 5.28
N ALA A 21 -1.90 -5.71 4.17
CA ALA A 21 -1.13 -6.11 3.00
C ALA A 21 -0.11 -5.01 2.67
N LEU A 22 1.10 -5.43 2.31
CA LEU A 22 2.14 -4.55 1.80
C LEU A 22 2.27 -4.78 0.29
N ALA A 23 1.87 -3.79 -0.51
CA ALA A 23 2.11 -3.83 -1.95
C ALA A 23 3.41 -3.10 -2.28
N THR A 24 4.20 -3.70 -3.17
CA THR A 24 5.48 -3.16 -3.63
C THR A 24 5.48 -3.09 -5.16
N VAL A 25 5.85 -1.94 -5.71
CA VAL A 25 6.08 -1.78 -7.15
C VAL A 25 7.35 -2.56 -7.51
N PHE A 26 7.19 -3.74 -8.10
CA PHE A 26 8.31 -4.60 -8.48
C PHE A 26 9.08 -4.04 -9.69
N ALA A 27 8.36 -3.60 -10.72
CA ALA A 27 8.91 -3.05 -11.95
C ALA A 27 7.94 -2.02 -12.54
N THR A 28 8.45 -1.18 -13.44
CA THR A 28 7.69 -0.15 -14.15
C THR A 28 8.16 -0.09 -15.60
N GLU A 29 7.24 0.11 -16.53
CA GLU A 29 7.54 0.26 -17.96
C GLU A 29 7.02 1.60 -18.48
N GLY A 30 7.82 2.29 -19.30
CA GLY A 30 7.48 3.61 -19.84
C GLY A 30 7.50 4.74 -18.80
N SER A 31 6.68 5.76 -19.04
CA SER A 31 6.55 6.94 -18.16
C SER A 31 5.57 6.66 -17.03
N THR A 32 6.10 6.39 -15.84
CA THR A 32 5.31 6.11 -14.64
C THR A 32 5.55 7.17 -13.56
N TYR A 33 4.51 7.44 -12.76
CA TYR A 33 4.55 8.40 -11.65
C TYR A 33 5.50 7.93 -10.53
N THR A 34 5.47 6.64 -10.20
CA THR A 34 6.40 6.02 -9.25
C THR A 34 7.37 5.08 -9.93
N LYS A 35 8.48 4.80 -9.25
CA LYS A 35 9.52 3.85 -9.68
C LYS A 35 9.45 2.57 -8.87
N ALA A 36 10.08 1.51 -9.39
CA ALA A 36 10.30 0.28 -8.65
C ALA A 36 10.81 0.53 -7.22
N GLY A 37 10.33 -0.26 -6.27
CA GLY A 37 10.63 -0.13 -4.83
C GLY A 37 9.66 0.78 -4.06
N HIS A 38 8.76 1.51 -4.72
CA HIS A 38 7.66 2.18 -4.05
C HIS A 38 6.76 1.18 -3.34
N ARG A 39 6.28 1.56 -2.17
CA ARG A 39 5.54 0.70 -1.25
C ARG A 39 4.29 1.42 -0.75
N ILE A 40 3.26 0.65 -0.52
CA ILE A 40 2.01 1.09 0.10
C ILE A 40 1.53 -0.02 1.03
N VAL A 41 1.21 0.36 2.27
CA VAL A 41 0.54 -0.53 3.22
C VAL A 41 -0.96 -0.26 3.18
N ILE A 42 -1.73 -1.33 3.15
CA ILE A 42 -3.19 -1.31 2.99
C ILE A 42 -3.78 -2.16 4.11
N ALA A 43 -4.82 -1.66 4.75
CA ALA A 43 -5.52 -2.35 5.82
C ALA A 43 -6.90 -2.84 5.36
N ASP A 44 -7.44 -3.81 6.08
CA ASP A 44 -8.71 -4.52 5.76
C ASP A 44 -10.00 -3.67 5.76
N ASN A 45 -9.93 -2.39 6.11
CA ASN A 45 -11.05 -1.45 5.98
C ASN A 45 -10.92 -0.54 4.74
N GLY A 46 -9.89 -0.75 3.92
CA GLY A 46 -9.58 0.09 2.75
C GLY A 46 -8.65 1.27 3.03
N ASP A 47 -8.28 1.55 4.29
CA ASP A 47 -7.29 2.58 4.61
C ASP A 47 -5.90 2.18 4.08
N TYR A 48 -5.15 3.17 3.60
CA TYR A 48 -3.79 2.95 3.11
C TYR A 48 -2.83 4.08 3.46
N ARG A 49 -1.53 3.73 3.48
CA ARG A 49 -0.40 4.67 3.60
C ARG A 49 0.66 4.35 2.57
N GLY A 50 0.93 5.33 1.72
CA GLY A 50 1.79 5.21 0.55
C GLY A 50 1.10 5.83 -0.66
N LEU A 51 1.84 5.95 -1.75
CA LEU A 51 1.33 6.47 -3.01
C LEU A 51 2.01 5.70 -4.15
N VAL A 52 1.23 5.28 -5.12
CA VAL A 52 1.72 4.56 -6.31
C VAL A 52 1.43 5.36 -7.57
N SER A 53 0.20 5.83 -7.75
CA SER A 53 -0.22 6.59 -8.92
C SER A 53 -0.69 8.01 -8.59
N GLY A 54 -1.25 8.22 -7.39
CA GLY A 54 -1.94 9.47 -7.05
C GLY A 54 -3.32 9.63 -7.69
N GLY A 55 -3.94 8.52 -8.12
CA GLY A 55 -5.22 8.47 -8.81
C GLY A 55 -6.10 7.33 -8.29
N CYS A 56 -6.86 6.69 -9.17
CA CYS A 56 -7.79 5.61 -8.80
C CYS A 56 -7.11 4.28 -8.44
N LEU A 57 -5.84 4.08 -8.82
CA LEU A 57 -5.13 2.82 -8.61
C LEU A 57 -5.08 2.40 -7.13
N GLU A 58 -4.97 3.36 -6.22
CA GLU A 58 -4.94 3.10 -4.78
C GLU A 58 -6.23 2.42 -4.29
N GLY A 59 -7.39 2.76 -4.88
CA GLY A 59 -8.66 2.09 -4.59
C GLY A 59 -8.69 0.65 -5.12
N ASP A 60 -8.26 0.44 -6.36
CA ASP A 60 -8.15 -0.90 -6.95
C ASP A 60 -7.20 -1.81 -6.16
N LEU A 61 -6.07 -1.25 -5.70
CA LEU A 61 -5.13 -1.94 -4.82
C LEU A 61 -5.78 -2.29 -3.48
N ALA A 62 -6.66 -1.45 -2.94
CA ALA A 62 -7.38 -1.73 -1.70
C ALA A 62 -8.34 -2.92 -1.85
N GLU A 63 -9.09 -2.98 -2.95
CA GLU A 63 -9.94 -4.14 -3.26
C GLU A 63 -9.11 -5.41 -3.44
N HIS A 64 -7.99 -5.33 -4.15
CA HIS A 64 -7.09 -6.46 -4.33
C HIS A 64 -6.46 -6.92 -3.01
N ALA A 65 -6.11 -5.98 -2.12
CA ALA A 65 -5.58 -6.27 -0.80
C ALA A 65 -6.54 -7.13 0.04
N LEU A 66 -7.84 -6.85 -0.01
CA LEU A 66 -8.85 -7.66 0.69
C LEU A 66 -8.89 -9.11 0.19
N ASN A 67 -8.59 -9.33 -1.09
CA ASN A 67 -8.57 -10.67 -1.67
C ASN A 67 -7.34 -11.49 -1.26
N VAL A 68 -6.20 -10.84 -1.03
CA VAL A 68 -4.96 -11.53 -0.61
C VAL A 68 -4.85 -11.73 0.90
N MET A 69 -5.60 -10.96 1.71
CA MET A 69 -5.67 -11.10 3.19
C MET A 69 -6.62 -12.23 3.66
N ARG A 70 -7.06 -13.10 2.75
CA ARG A 70 -7.99 -14.21 3.05
C ARG A 70 -7.28 -15.35 3.76
#